data_AF-A0A265QB93-F1
#
_entry.id   AF-A0A265QB93-F1
#
_cell.length_a   1.000
_cell.length_b   1.000
_cell.length_c   1.000
_cell.angle_alpha   90.00
_cell.angle_beta   90.00
_cell.angle_gamma   90.00
#
_symmetry.space_group_name_H-M   'P 1'
#
loop_
_entity.id
_entity.type
_entity.pdbx_description
1 polymer ?
#
loop_
_entity_poly.entity_id
_entity_poly.type
_entity_poly.pdbx_seq_one_letter_code
_entity_poly.pdbx_strand_id
1 'polypeptide(L)'
;MESYVLDDLAKYHCFECDNEFILSEYQVQNTTKQIICPYCHGQDVEACVFLDEDDDLLYELGCMGMGHHENPEEAAIAYEQTWGMIKEIREGLRK
;
A
#
# COMPACT_ATOMS: atom_id res chain seq x y z
N MET A 1 8.58 6.02 -16.79
CA MET A 1 8.36 5.70 -15.38
C MET A 1 9.62 6.07 -14.63
N GLU A 2 9.88 7.37 -14.58
CA GLU A 2 11.04 7.96 -13.89
C GLU A 2 10.66 8.50 -12.50
N SER A 3 9.37 8.70 -12.23
CA SER A 3 8.88 9.27 -10.97
C SER A 3 8.58 8.23 -9.89
N TYR A 4 9.02 6.99 -10.05
CA TYR A 4 8.77 5.94 -9.07
C TYR A 4 9.68 6.13 -7.85
N VAL A 5 9.07 6.22 -6.67
CA VAL A 5 9.75 6.30 -5.38
C VAL A 5 9.25 5.20 -4.46
N LEU A 6 10.14 4.67 -3.63
CA LEU A 6 9.75 3.77 -2.54
C LEU A 6 9.03 4.59 -1.46
N ASP A 7 8.03 4.00 -0.85
CA ASP A 7 7.16 4.66 0.12
C ASP A 7 7.57 4.29 1.53
N ASP A 8 7.40 5.24 2.44
CA ASP A 8 7.50 4.98 3.86
C ASP A 8 6.31 4.14 4.32
N LEU A 9 6.59 3.17 5.20
CA LEU A 9 5.62 2.20 5.67
C LEU A 9 5.27 2.47 7.13
N ALA A 10 4.00 2.75 7.39
CA ALA A 10 3.48 2.95 8.73
C ALA A 10 2.76 1.70 9.22
N LYS A 11 3.12 1.24 10.42
CA LYS A 11 2.47 0.11 11.08
C LYS A 11 1.28 0.60 11.91
N TYR A 12 0.12 0.01 11.67
CA TYR A 12 -1.13 0.29 12.36
C TYR A 12 -1.55 -0.89 13.25
N HIS A 13 -2.12 -0.59 14.41
CA HIS A 13 -2.73 -1.55 15.32
C HIS A 13 -4.23 -1.29 15.40
N CYS A 14 -5.02 -2.37 15.37
CA CYS A 14 -6.46 -2.31 15.57
C CYS A 14 -6.82 -2.79 16.98
N PHE A 15 -7.38 -1.92 17.82
CA PHE A 15 -7.75 -2.24 19.19
C PHE A 15 -9.02 -3.10 19.32
N GLU A 16 -9.76 -3.32 18.23
CA GLU A 16 -10.95 -4.17 18.23
C GLU A 16 -10.63 -5.66 18.08
N CYS A 17 -9.56 -6.00 17.36
CA CYS A 17 -9.16 -7.39 17.12
C CYS A 17 -7.70 -7.69 17.43
N ASP A 18 -6.99 -6.73 18.03
CA ASP A 18 -5.58 -6.77 18.42
C ASP A 18 -4.60 -7.13 17.27
N ASN A 19 -5.05 -7.05 16.02
CA ASN A 19 -4.22 -7.32 14.85
C ASN A 19 -3.50 -6.07 14.38
N GLU A 20 -2.38 -6.29 13.69
CA GLU A 20 -1.54 -5.23 13.13
C GLU A 20 -1.47 -5.36 11.61
N PHE A 21 -1.35 -4.22 10.92
CA PHE A 21 -1.19 -4.18 9.46
C PHE A 21 -0.35 -2.97 9.04
N ILE A 22 0.16 -3.00 7.81
CA ILE A 22 1.03 -1.97 7.26
C ILE A 22 0.29 -1.23 6.16
N LEU A 23 0.40 0.10 6.16
CA LEU A 23 -0.07 0.96 5.08
C LEU A 23 1.07 1.84 4.59
N SER A 24 1.00 2.23 3.31
CA SER A 24 1.88 3.27 2.76
C SER A 24 1.50 4.63 3.35
N GLU A 25 2.50 5.38 3.80
CA GLU A 25 2.30 6.70 4.36
C GLU A 25 1.73 7.66 3.32
N TYR A 26 2.25 7.66 2.09
CA TYR A 26 1.70 8.46 1.00
C TYR A 26 0.21 8.18 0.76
N GLN A 27 -0.21 6.90 0.74
CA GLN A 27 -1.62 6.56 0.53
C GLN A 27 -2.50 7.06 1.66
N VAL A 28 -2.02 6.98 2.90
CA VAL A 28 -2.74 7.51 4.07
C VAL A 28 -2.87 9.03 4.00
N GLN A 29 -1.80 9.75 3.65
CA GLN A 29 -1.81 11.21 3.57
C GLN A 29 -2.67 11.74 2.40
N ASN A 30 -2.80 10.97 1.31
CA ASN A 30 -3.50 11.40 0.09
C ASN A 30 -4.91 10.82 -0.07
N THR A 31 -5.38 9.97 0.85
CA THR A 31 -6.74 9.42 0.80
C THR A 31 -7.75 10.31 1.52
N THR A 32 -8.97 10.40 0.99
CA THR A 32 -10.12 11.01 1.68
C THR A 32 -10.92 10.00 2.50
N LYS A 33 -10.51 8.73 2.48
CA LYS A 33 -11.20 7.64 3.18
C LYS A 33 -10.60 7.41 4.56
N GLN A 34 -11.44 7.04 5.51
CA GLN A 34 -11.01 6.60 6.83
C GLN A 34 -10.23 5.29 6.72
N ILE A 35 -9.17 5.15 7.52
CA ILE A 35 -8.45 3.90 7.70
C ILE A 35 -9.35 2.92 8.46
N ILE A 36 -9.48 1.71 7.93
CA ILE A 36 -10.26 0.63 8.55
C ILE A 36 -9.39 -0.62 8.64
N CYS A 37 -9.58 -1.41 9.70
CA CYS A 37 -8.87 -2.67 9.85
C CYS A 37 -9.28 -3.66 8.74
N PRO A 38 -8.35 -4.22 7.97
CA PRO A 38 -8.68 -5.15 6.88
C PRO A 38 -9.19 -6.51 7.36
N TYR A 39 -9.03 -6.81 8.66
CA TYR A 39 -9.40 -8.10 9.24
C TYR A 39 -10.80 -8.09 9.87
N CYS A 40 -11.08 -7.11 10.73
CA CYS A 40 -12.37 -7.01 11.43
C CYS A 40 -13.26 -5.86 10.96
N HIS A 41 -12.76 -4.98 10.08
CA HIS A 41 -13.41 -3.73 9.65
C HIS A 41 -13.67 -2.72 10.78
N GLY A 42 -12.98 -2.90 11.91
CA GLY A 42 -12.96 -1.94 13.01
C GLY A 42 -12.37 -0.60 12.61
N GLN A 43 -12.79 0.44 13.30
CA GLN A 43 -12.37 1.82 13.06
C GLN A 43 -11.43 2.34 14.15
N ASP A 44 -11.35 1.64 15.27
CA ASP A 44 -10.39 1.94 16.33
C ASP A 44 -9.01 1.42 15.95
N VAL A 45 -8.31 2.24 15.15
CA VAL A 45 -7.00 1.94 14.57
C VAL A 45 -6.06 3.12 14.80
N GLU A 46 -4.87 2.86 15.34
CA GLU A 46 -3.82 3.86 15.53
C GLU A 46 -2.50 3.42 14.89
N ALA A 47 -1.69 4.40 14.47
CA ALA A 47 -0.32 4.14 14.03
C ALA A 47 0.57 3.90 15.26
N CYS A 48 1.26 2.76 15.31
CA CYS A 48 2.01 2.33 16.49
C CYS A 48 3.53 2.37 16.32
N VAL A 49 4.03 2.26 15.08
CA VAL A 49 5.46 2.30 14.78
C VAL A 49 5.64 2.86 13.37
N PHE A 50 6.49 3.88 13.24
CA PHE A 50 7.14 4.20 11.96
C PHE A 50 8.24 3.16 11.80
N LEU A 51 8.21 2.37 10.72
CA LEU A 51 9.35 1.51 10.42
C LEU A 51 10.53 2.46 10.16
N ASP A 52 11.47 2.53 11.11
CA ASP A 52 12.63 3.42 11.01
C ASP A 52 13.33 3.23 9.65
N GLU A 53 13.80 4.34 9.08
CA GLU A 53 14.53 4.50 7.82
C GLU A 53 15.88 3.74 7.81
N ASP A 54 15.91 2.45 8.14
CA ASP A 54 17.03 1.61 7.71
C ASP A 54 16.85 1.39 6.21
N ASP A 55 17.40 2.31 5.41
CA ASP A 55 17.47 2.31 3.94
C ASP A 55 17.85 0.92 3.38
N ASP A 56 18.66 0.16 4.12
CA ASP A 56 19.10 -1.19 3.76
C ASP A 56 17.94 -2.22 3.75
N LEU A 57 16.95 -2.07 4.63
CA LEU A 57 15.82 -2.98 4.78
C LEU A 57 14.79 -2.81 3.65
N LEU A 58 14.63 -1.58 3.15
CA LEU A 58 13.78 -1.25 2.00
C LEU A 58 14.33 -1.82 0.68
N TYR A 59 15.65 -1.78 0.49
CA TYR A 59 16.30 -2.45 -0.65
C TYR A 59 16.20 -3.99 -0.56
N GLU A 60 16.25 -4.57 0.64
CA GLU A 60 16.09 -6.00 0.86
C GLU A 60 14.67 -6.51 0.55
N LEU A 61 13.64 -5.68 0.72
CA LEU A 61 12.25 -6.04 0.42
C LEU A 61 12.01 -6.25 -1.08
N GLY A 62 12.85 -5.71 -1.96
CA GLY A 62 12.75 -5.90 -3.41
C GLY A 62 11.35 -5.62 -3.96
N CYS A 63 10.70 -6.62 -4.55
CA CYS A 63 9.33 -6.50 -5.08
C CYS A 63 8.23 -6.48 -4.01
N MET A 64 8.57 -6.67 -2.73
CA MET A 64 7.66 -6.56 -1.59
C MET A 64 7.67 -5.16 -0.98
N GLY A 65 8.55 -4.26 -1.43
CA GLY A 65 8.48 -2.84 -1.12
C GLY A 65 7.23 -2.21 -1.73
N MET A 66 6.60 -1.30 -0.99
CA MET A 66 5.52 -0.47 -1.55
C MET A 66 6.14 0.83 -2.06
N GLY A 67 5.61 1.34 -3.17
CA GLY A 67 6.09 2.55 -3.80
C GLY A 67 5.00 3.19 -4.65
N HIS A 68 5.21 4.43 -5.03
CA HIS A 68 4.26 5.20 -5.82
C HIS A 68 4.97 6.03 -6.89
N HIS A 69 4.20 6.48 -7.89
CA HIS A 69 4.68 7.46 -8.87
C HIS A 69 4.29 8.86 -8.40
N GLU A 70 5.27 9.75 -8.26
CA GLU A 70 5.01 11.16 -7.95
C GLU A 70 4.36 11.89 -9.14
N ASN A 71 4.61 11.44 -10.38
CA ASN A 71 3.93 11.97 -11.56
C ASN A 71 2.54 11.33 -11.71
N PRO A 72 1.44 12.12 -11.66
CA PRO A 72 0.08 11.60 -11.76
C PRO A 72 -0.22 10.85 -13.07
N GLU A 73 0.40 11.24 -14.19
CA GLU A 73 0.21 10.56 -15.48
C GLU A 73 0.86 9.17 -15.44
N GLU A 74 2.08 9.07 -14.90
CA GLU A 74 2.76 7.78 -14.72
C GLU A 74 2.00 6.89 -13.72
N ALA A 75 1.47 7.46 -12.64
CA ALA A 75 0.64 6.76 -11.66
C ALA A 75 -0.63 6.16 -12.30
N ALA A 76 -1.33 6.95 -13.13
CA ALA A 76 -2.51 6.50 -13.84
C ALA A 76 -2.21 5.35 -14.81
N ILE A 77 -1.12 5.47 -15.59
CA ILE A 77 -0.67 4.42 -16.51
C ILE A 77 -0.34 3.14 -15.74
N ALA A 78 0.41 3.22 -14.65
CA ALA A 78 0.76 2.06 -13.83
C ALA A 78 -0.47 1.37 -13.24
N TYR A 79 -1.45 2.15 -12.77
CA TYR A 79 -2.71 1.64 -12.25
C TYR A 79 -3.50 0.90 -13.34
N GLU A 80 -3.65 1.50 -14.52
CA GLU A 80 -4.37 0.90 -15.65
C GLU A 80 -3.73 -0.40 -16.12
N GLN A 81 -2.41 -0.43 -16.24
CA GLN A 81 -1.66 -1.64 -16.61
C GLN A 81 -1.86 -2.78 -15.60
N THR A 82 -1.73 -2.46 -14.30
CA THR A 82 -1.90 -3.43 -13.21
C THR A 82 -3.32 -4.00 -13.19
N TRP A 83 -4.35 -3.14 -13.23
CA TRP A 83 -5.74 -3.60 -13.20
C TRP A 83 -6.18 -4.26 -14.50
N GLY A 84 -5.64 -3.83 -15.65
CA GLY A 84 -5.84 -4.50 -16.93
C GLY A 84 -5.40 -5.96 -16.86
N MET A 85 -4.17 -6.20 -16.40
CA MET A 85 -3.63 -7.55 -16.23
C MET A 85 -4.42 -8.38 -15.22
N ILE A 86 -4.83 -7.81 -14.08
CA ILE A 86 -5.68 -8.51 -13.10
C ILE A 86 -7.03 -8.92 -13.71
N LYS A 87 -7.66 -8.06 -14.52
CA LYS A 87 -8.93 -8.37 -15.19
C LYS A 87 -8.74 -9.52 -16.17
N GLU A 88 -7.72 -9.47 -17.02
CA GLU A 88 -7.41 -10.52 -17.99
C GLU A 88 -7.20 -11.89 -17.31
N ILE A 89 -6.43 -11.91 -16.21
CA ILE A 89 -6.21 -13.14 -15.42
C ILE A 89 -7.55 -13.67 -14.87
N ARG A 90 -8.37 -12.80 -14.26
CA ARG A 90 -9.67 -13.19 -13.69
C ARG A 90 -10.65 -13.72 -14.74
N GLU A 91 -10.62 -13.16 -15.95
CA GLU A 91 -11.44 -13.64 -17.07
C GLU A 91 -10.91 -14.95 -17.65
N GLY A 92 -9.59 -15.12 -17.70
CA GLY A 92 -8.94 -16.38 -18.12
C GLY A 92 -9.19 -17.54 -17.16
N LEU A 93 -9.22 -17.30 -15.85
CA LEU A 93 -9.52 -18.30 -14.80
C LEU A 93 -11.00 -18.73 -14.77
N ARG A 94 -11.88 -18.04 -15.49
CA ARG A 94 -13.32 -18.37 -15.59
C ARG A 94 -13.66 -19.29 -16.78
N LYS A 95 -12.67 -19.74 -17.55
CA LYS A 95 -12.80 -20.74 -18.61
C LYS A 95 -12.34 -22.11 -18.12
#